data_AF-A0A382NBB8-F1
#
_entry.id   AF-A0A382NBB8-F1
#
_cell.length_a   1.000
_cell.length_b   1.000
_cell.length_c   1.000
_cell.angle_alpha   90.00
_cell.angle_beta   90.00
_cell.angle_gamma   90.00
#
_symmetry.space_group_name_H-M   'P 1'
#
loop_
_entity.id
_entity.type
_entity.pdbx_description
1 polymer ?
#
loop_
_entity_poly.entity_id
_entity_poly.type
_entity_poly.pdbx_seq_one_letter_code
_entity_poly.pdbx_strand_id
1 'polypeptide(L)'
;MTVWLVIGCDQGPTPNPTLDSGHSETPKTKRETTASPIVAAARSQVGKTVSYDPSYVGLAYPNGDLPMEKGVCTDVVIRALRDASKIDLQKLVHEDMKAAFSAYPNIWGLKKPD
;
A
#
# COMPACT_ATOMS: atom_id res chain seq x y z
N MET A 1 44.48 -23.56 48.99
CA MET A 1 43.92 -24.33 47.86
C MET A 1 42.98 -23.37 47.13
N THR A 2 43.44 -22.63 46.12
CA THR A 2 43.33 -23.00 44.68
C THR A 2 41.88 -23.41 44.37
N VAL A 3 41.10 -22.73 43.52
CA VAL A 3 41.36 -22.34 42.12
C VAL A 3 40.38 -21.22 41.72
N TRP A 4 40.84 -20.40 40.78
CA TRP A 4 40.17 -19.29 40.09
C TRP A 4 39.07 -19.74 39.13
N LEU A 5 37.99 -18.95 39.00
CA LEU A 5 37.25 -18.86 37.74
C LEU A 5 36.93 -17.40 37.44
N VAL A 6 37.65 -16.87 36.45
CA VAL A 6 37.47 -15.53 35.88
C VAL A 6 36.59 -15.69 34.65
N ILE A 7 35.41 -15.09 34.62
CA ILE A 7 34.76 -14.64 33.38
C ILE A 7 34.00 -13.34 33.70
N GLY A 8 34.71 -12.22 33.59
CA GLY A 8 34.09 -10.91 33.45
C GLY A 8 33.83 -10.64 31.97
N CYS A 9 32.59 -10.37 31.60
CA CYS A 9 32.26 -9.72 30.34
C CYS A 9 31.96 -8.25 30.62
N ASP A 10 33.01 -7.41 30.55
CA ASP A 10 32.87 -5.97 30.36
C ASP A 10 33.04 -5.71 28.86
N GLN A 11 31.95 -5.38 28.16
CA GLN A 11 32.03 -4.92 26.76
C GLN A 11 31.95 -3.40 26.73
N GLY A 12 33.12 -2.77 26.64
CA GLY A 12 33.24 -1.36 26.25
C GLY A 12 32.76 -1.14 24.80
N PRO A 13 32.48 0.11 24.41
CA PRO A 13 31.93 0.43 23.10
C PRO A 13 32.96 0.19 21.99
N THR A 14 32.62 -0.68 21.04
CA THR A 14 33.43 -0.89 19.82
C THR A 14 33.26 0.29 18.86
N PRO A 15 34.34 0.78 18.22
CA PRO A 15 34.20 1.75 17.13
C PRO A 15 33.52 1.09 15.92
N ASN A 16 32.57 1.81 15.32
CA ASN A 16 31.87 1.37 14.12
C ASN A 16 32.86 1.24 12.93
N PRO A 17 32.80 0.16 12.14
CA PRO A 17 33.56 0.04 10.91
C PRO A 17 33.00 1.02 9.86
N THR A 18 33.83 1.96 9.41
CA THR A 18 33.55 2.77 8.22
C THR A 18 33.62 1.89 6.97
N LEU A 19 32.44 1.48 6.49
CA LEU A 19 32.27 0.91 5.16
C LEU A 19 32.38 2.03 4.11
N ASP A 20 33.57 2.17 3.54
CA ASP A 20 33.78 2.81 2.25
C ASP A 20 33.00 2.01 1.19
N SER A 21 31.88 2.59 0.74
CA SER A 21 31.06 2.05 -0.33
C SER A 21 31.37 2.80 -1.62
N GLY A 22 32.48 2.40 -2.24
CA GLY A 22 32.74 2.64 -3.66
C GLY A 22 31.55 2.17 -4.49
N HIS A 23 30.67 3.11 -4.85
CA HIS A 23 29.62 2.88 -5.82
C HIS A 23 30.25 2.81 -7.20
N SER A 24 30.48 1.59 -7.68
CA SER A 24 30.71 1.30 -9.08
C SER A 24 29.43 1.64 -9.86
N GLU A 25 29.36 2.84 -10.44
CA GLU A 25 28.30 3.24 -11.37
C GLU A 25 28.26 2.28 -12.57
N THR A 26 27.23 1.45 -12.61
CA THR A 26 26.82 0.74 -13.84
C THR A 26 26.05 1.74 -14.71
N PRO A 27 26.21 1.76 -16.05
CA PRO A 27 25.49 2.69 -16.91
C PRO A 27 23.97 2.50 -16.78
N LYS A 28 23.29 3.45 -16.14
CA LYS A 28 21.82 3.50 -16.07
C LYS A 28 21.28 3.90 -17.44
N THR A 29 21.13 2.95 -18.36
CA THR A 29 20.33 3.16 -19.56
C THR A 29 18.88 3.40 -19.13
N LYS A 30 18.44 4.65 -19.24
CA LYS A 30 17.06 5.10 -18.99
C LYS A 30 16.15 4.47 -20.04
N ARG A 31 15.65 3.25 -19.79
CA ARG A 31 14.57 2.67 -20.59
C ARG A 31 13.34 3.55 -20.41
N GLU A 32 12.96 4.24 -21.47
CA GLU A 32 11.73 5.03 -21.50
C GLU A 32 10.56 4.05 -21.64
N THR A 33 10.08 3.56 -20.49
CA THR A 33 8.89 2.70 -20.44
C THR A 33 7.66 3.59 -20.37
N THR A 34 6.84 3.57 -21.42
CA THR A 34 5.51 4.20 -21.38
C THR A 34 4.70 3.52 -20.27
N ALA A 35 4.09 4.33 -19.40
CA ALA A 35 3.30 3.82 -18.30
C ALA A 35 2.03 3.14 -18.83
N SER A 36 1.58 2.07 -18.17
CA SER A 36 0.27 1.49 -18.51
C SER A 36 -0.85 2.51 -18.26
N PRO A 37 -2.01 2.37 -18.94
CA PRO A 37 -3.13 3.31 -18.77
C PRO A 37 -3.57 3.48 -17.32
N ILE A 38 -3.59 2.40 -16.54
CA ILE A 38 -3.94 2.43 -15.11
C ILE A 38 -2.90 3.23 -14.30
N VAL A 39 -1.61 3.04 -14.57
CA VAL A 39 -0.55 3.80 -13.89
C VAL A 39 -0.63 5.29 -14.26
N ALA A 40 -0.93 5.61 -15.51
CA ALA A 40 -1.15 6.99 -15.94
C ALA A 40 -2.37 7.61 -15.23
N ALA A 41 -3.49 6.87 -15.14
CA ALA A 41 -4.70 7.33 -14.45
C ALA A 41 -4.45 7.54 -12.95
N ALA A 42 -3.76 6.61 -12.28
CA ALA A 42 -3.37 6.76 -10.87
C ALA A 42 -2.45 7.98 -10.65
N ARG A 43 -1.47 8.20 -11.52
CA ARG A 43 -0.61 9.41 -11.48
C ARG A 43 -1.42 10.69 -11.65
N SER A 44 -2.50 10.65 -12.44
CA SER A 44 -3.37 11.81 -12.62
C SER A 44 -4.12 12.21 -11.34
N GLN A 45 -4.14 11.37 -10.30
CA GLN A 45 -4.74 11.68 -9.00
C GLN A 45 -3.82 12.49 -8.09
N VAL A 46 -2.52 12.61 -8.43
CA VAL A 46 -1.57 13.46 -7.69
C VAL A 46 -2.04 14.91 -7.74
N GLY A 47 -2.16 15.54 -6.57
CA GLY A 47 -2.68 16.90 -6.43
C GLY A 47 -4.21 17.01 -6.55
N LYS A 48 -4.92 15.91 -6.82
CA LYS A 48 -6.38 15.83 -6.72
C LYS A 48 -6.78 15.30 -5.35
N THR A 49 -6.35 14.09 -4.99
CA THR A 49 -6.58 13.51 -3.65
C THR A 49 -5.56 14.06 -2.69
N VAL A 50 -5.95 15.07 -1.92
CA VAL A 50 -5.02 15.85 -1.08
C VAL A 50 -5.27 15.65 0.41
N SER A 51 -6.40 15.04 0.79
CA SER A 51 -6.79 14.78 2.17
C SER A 51 -6.97 13.29 2.40
N TYR A 52 -6.18 12.72 3.30
CA TYR A 52 -6.37 11.33 3.74
C TYR A 52 -7.52 11.26 4.75
N ASP A 53 -8.62 10.61 4.36
CA ASP A 53 -9.83 10.49 5.18
C ASP A 53 -10.20 9.00 5.32
N PRO A 54 -9.85 8.33 6.44
CA PRO A 54 -10.16 6.91 6.67
C PRO A 54 -11.56 6.69 7.22
N SER A 55 -12.41 7.73 7.26
CA SER A 55 -13.75 7.65 7.83
C SER A 55 -14.64 6.73 7.01
N TYR A 56 -15.44 5.93 7.70
CA TYR A 56 -16.42 5.06 7.07
C TYR A 56 -17.66 5.87 6.66
N VAL A 57 -17.94 5.95 5.36
CA VAL A 57 -19.01 6.78 4.79
C VAL A 57 -19.95 5.96 3.92
N GLY A 58 -21.24 6.32 3.94
CA GLY A 58 -22.20 5.78 2.97
C GLY A 58 -21.92 6.37 1.58
N LEU A 59 -21.80 5.51 0.57
CA LEU A 59 -21.63 5.89 -0.82
C LEU A 59 -22.87 5.52 -1.64
N ALA A 60 -23.12 6.26 -2.72
CA ALA A 60 -24.09 5.83 -3.71
C ALA A 60 -23.67 4.51 -4.34
N TYR A 61 -24.63 3.68 -4.75
CA TYR A 61 -24.35 2.40 -5.38
C TYR A 61 -25.16 2.24 -6.67
N PRO A 62 -24.54 1.87 -7.82
CA PRO A 62 -23.10 1.70 -8.07
C PRO A 62 -22.39 3.05 -8.35
N ASN A 63 -21.07 3.00 -8.59
CA ASN A 63 -20.24 4.16 -8.93
C ASN A 63 -20.16 5.27 -7.87
N GLY A 64 -20.47 4.98 -6.60
CA GLY A 64 -20.20 5.91 -5.52
C GLY A 64 -18.72 6.21 -5.38
N ASP A 65 -18.42 7.43 -4.95
CA ASP A 65 -17.06 7.88 -4.66
C ASP A 65 -17.10 8.97 -3.60
N LEU A 66 -15.98 9.17 -2.92
CA LEU A 66 -15.76 10.31 -2.06
C LEU A 66 -15.60 11.60 -2.90
N PRO A 67 -15.69 12.79 -2.26
CA PRO A 67 -15.22 14.01 -2.88
C PRO A 67 -13.78 13.83 -3.40
N MET A 68 -13.47 14.36 -4.59
CA MET A 68 -12.20 14.11 -5.31
C MET A 68 -10.95 14.41 -4.49
N GLU A 69 -11.06 15.41 -3.61
CA GLU A 69 -10.02 15.89 -2.70
C GLU A 69 -9.75 14.96 -1.51
N LYS A 70 -10.64 14.00 -1.26
CA LYS A 70 -10.58 13.06 -0.15
C LYS A 70 -10.37 11.63 -0.61
N GLY A 71 -9.84 10.82 0.31
CA GLY A 71 -9.80 9.38 0.18
C GLY A 71 -8.52 8.79 0.72
N VAL A 72 -8.42 7.48 0.62
CA VAL A 72 -7.25 6.70 1.00
C VAL A 72 -6.56 6.12 -0.24
N CYS A 73 -5.49 5.34 -0.02
CA CYS A 73 -4.73 4.71 -1.08
C CYS A 73 -5.60 3.86 -2.02
N THR A 74 -6.59 3.14 -1.48
CA THR A 74 -7.50 2.30 -2.27
C THR A 74 -8.39 3.12 -3.21
N ASP A 75 -8.80 4.33 -2.83
CA ASP A 75 -9.65 5.18 -3.67
C ASP A 75 -8.91 5.66 -4.93
N VAL A 76 -7.59 5.84 -4.84
CA VAL A 76 -6.75 6.12 -6.01
C VAL A 76 -6.78 4.95 -7.00
N VAL A 77 -6.72 3.70 -6.49
CA VAL A 77 -6.76 2.49 -7.31
C VAL A 77 -8.13 2.32 -7.96
N ILE A 78 -9.21 2.51 -7.19
CA ILE A 78 -10.59 2.44 -7.68
C ILE A 78 -10.81 3.45 -8.82
N ARG A 79 -10.44 4.72 -8.61
CA ARG A 79 -10.56 5.76 -9.63
C ARG A 79 -9.70 5.46 -10.85
N ALA A 80 -8.47 4.99 -10.67
CA ALA A 80 -7.61 4.62 -11.80
C ALA A 80 -8.21 3.50 -12.66
N LEU A 81 -8.84 2.49 -12.04
CA LEU A 81 -9.51 1.40 -12.75
C LEU A 81 -10.77 1.86 -13.50
N ARG A 82 -11.56 2.75 -12.88
CA ARG A 82 -12.72 3.37 -13.54
C ARG A 82 -12.29 4.22 -14.74
N ASP A 83 -11.28 5.06 -14.55
CA ASP A 83 -10.82 5.98 -15.59
C ASP A 83 -10.21 5.23 -16.78
N ALA A 84 -9.27 4.32 -16.51
CA ALA A 84 -8.47 3.64 -17.53
C ALA A 84 -9.18 2.44 -18.18
N SER A 85 -10.08 1.76 -17.46
CA SER A 85 -10.65 0.48 -17.90
C SER A 85 -12.17 0.39 -17.79
N LYS A 86 -12.84 1.44 -17.29
CA LYS A 86 -14.29 1.44 -17.05
C LYS A 86 -14.74 0.31 -16.12
N ILE A 87 -13.86 -0.07 -15.20
CA ILE A 87 -14.11 -1.10 -14.19
C ILE A 87 -14.47 -0.43 -12.87
N ASP A 88 -15.66 -0.74 -12.35
CA ASP A 88 -16.05 -0.38 -10.99
C ASP A 88 -15.67 -1.52 -10.02
N LEU A 89 -14.45 -1.45 -9.48
CA LEU A 89 -13.94 -2.48 -8.57
C LEU A 89 -14.79 -2.64 -7.31
N GLN A 90 -15.31 -1.53 -6.76
CA GLN A 90 -16.15 -1.58 -5.55
C GLN A 90 -17.41 -2.42 -5.80
N LYS A 91 -18.07 -2.20 -6.94
CA LYS A 91 -19.24 -2.99 -7.35
C LYS A 91 -18.89 -4.47 -7.49
N LEU A 92 -17.81 -4.79 -8.19
CA LEU A 92 -17.42 -6.18 -8.43
C LEU A 92 -17.12 -6.94 -7.13
N VAL A 93 -16.40 -6.31 -6.21
CA VAL A 93 -16.12 -6.90 -4.89
C VAL A 93 -17.40 -7.04 -4.08
N HIS A 94 -18.27 -6.03 -4.06
CA HIS A 94 -19.54 -6.11 -3.32
C HIS A 94 -20.43 -7.26 -3.82
N GLU A 95 -20.62 -7.39 -5.13
CA GLU A 95 -21.45 -8.47 -5.68
C GLU A 95 -20.82 -9.85 -5.48
N ASP A 96 -19.49 -9.97 -5.57
CA ASP A 96 -18.79 -11.23 -5.28
C ASP A 96 -18.94 -11.63 -3.80
N MET A 97 -18.66 -10.69 -2.89
CA MET A 97 -18.83 -10.90 -1.46
C MET A 97 -20.29 -11.20 -1.10
N LYS A 98 -21.26 -10.60 -1.78
CA LYS A 98 -22.68 -10.90 -1.57
C LYS A 98 -23.05 -12.32 -1.99
N ALA A 99 -22.43 -12.85 -3.04
CA ALA A 99 -22.64 -14.22 -3.51
C ALA A 99 -21.90 -15.26 -2.66
N ALA A 100 -20.71 -14.94 -2.14
CA ALA A 100 -19.79 -15.90 -1.53
C ALA A 100 -19.17 -15.42 -0.20
N PHE A 101 -19.91 -14.66 0.63
CA PHE A 101 -19.37 -14.04 1.84
C PHE A 101 -18.63 -15.00 2.78
N SER A 102 -19.12 -16.23 2.93
CA SER A 102 -18.51 -17.26 3.78
C SER A 102 -17.13 -17.75 3.31
N ALA A 103 -16.75 -17.47 2.05
CA ALA A 103 -15.43 -17.78 1.52
C ALA A 103 -14.36 -16.74 1.89
N TYR A 104 -14.77 -15.54 2.31
CA TYR A 104 -13.87 -14.47 2.71
C TYR A 104 -13.41 -14.64 4.17
N PRO A 105 -12.21 -14.13 4.54
CA PRO A 105 -11.74 -14.17 5.92
C PRO A 105 -12.72 -13.49 6.88
N ASN A 106 -13.11 -14.18 7.95
CA ASN A 106 -13.99 -13.61 8.97
C ASN A 106 -13.19 -12.78 9.99
N ILE A 107 -12.58 -11.68 9.52
CA ILE A 107 -11.78 -10.75 10.33
C ILE A 107 -12.53 -9.45 10.67
N TRP A 108 -13.69 -9.23 10.06
CA TRP A 108 -14.46 -7.99 10.20
C TRP A 108 -15.64 -8.11 11.18
N GLY A 109 -15.96 -9.32 11.67
CA GLY A 109 -17.09 -9.54 12.59
C GLY A 109 -18.46 -9.30 11.96
N LEU A 110 -18.55 -9.18 10.63
CA LEU A 110 -19.78 -8.97 9.88
C LEU A 110 -20.41 -10.30 9.47
N LYS A 111 -21.73 -10.33 9.29
CA LYS A 111 -22.48 -11.52 8.81
C LYS A 111 -22.78 -11.48 7.31
N LYS A 112 -22.60 -10.33 6.69
CA LYS A 112 -22.86 -10.04 5.28
C LYS A 112 -21.99 -8.84 4.87
N PRO A 113 -21.84 -8.57 3.56
CA PRO A 113 -21.25 -7.33 3.10
C PRO A 113 -22.01 -6.13 3.68
N ASP A 114 -21.27 -5.05 3.82
CA ASP A 114 -21.76 -3.73 4.19
C ASP A 114 -22.69 -3.09 3.15
#